data_AF-A0A0F0GFY8-F1
#
_entry.id   AF-A0A0F0GFY8-F1
#
_cell.length_a   1.000
_cell.length_b   1.000
_cell.length_c   1.000
_cell.angle_alpha   90.00
_cell.angle_beta   90.00
_cell.angle_gamma   90.00
#
_symmetry.space_group_name_H-M   'P 1'
#
loop_
_entity.id
_entity.type
_entity.pdbx_description
1 polymer ?
#
loop_
_entity_poly.entity_id
_entity_poly.type
_entity_poly.pdbx_seq_one_letter_code
_entity_poly.pdbx_strand_id
1 'polypeptide(L)'
;TDVSGDPTFRELLARVRGVDLAAFENQDLPFERLMEILDPPRSLARHPLFQVMLAFDSNPAASFAMPGLEVGERAEAGRDSAKFDLNFELRGTHENGAPAGITGAVEYATDLFDPSTVEVLVARLVRLVGHLVAHPDERVGQADVLTAEERDLLLTGWNPGVREVPDVVLPELFEAQVRRTPDAVAVTCGGDSLTYAELNARANGLARSLVERGAGPERFVAVMLPRSVEMIVAVLAVLKSGAAYLPVDPTLPQHRIDVMFEDVAPVAVITEDSVDHGLGADLTDDDRISPLRQENPAYVIYTSGTTGRPKGVMIPHRDVVSLMRGTEDQYGFGTDDVWAMVASLAFDVSVWEIWGALLYGGRLVVVPRDVTRSPEELVDLLAAERVTVLNQTPSAFYELIRTEPRDLPLRWVVFAGEALSFERVQEWYATRPESRARLVNMYGITETTVHTTILELDPVLVAESSARSLIGPAIPGLAL
;
A
#
# COMPACT_ATOMS: atom_id res chain seq x y z
N THR A 1 9.66 30.01 -8.43
CA THR A 1 11.08 29.74 -8.13
C THR A 1 11.48 28.43 -8.77
N ASP A 2 12.51 28.43 -9.61
CA ASP A 2 12.99 27.22 -10.30
C ASP A 2 14.18 26.60 -9.55
N VAL A 3 13.94 25.45 -8.91
CA VAL A 3 14.93 24.65 -8.18
C VAL A 3 15.52 23.51 -9.03
N SER A 4 15.25 23.49 -10.34
CA SER A 4 15.75 22.45 -11.23
C SER A 4 17.28 22.40 -11.26
N GLY A 5 17.81 21.18 -11.29
CA GLY A 5 19.24 20.90 -11.24
C GLY A 5 19.88 20.97 -9.85
N ASP A 6 19.07 21.12 -8.79
CA ASP A 6 19.52 21.17 -7.38
C ASP A 6 20.66 22.19 -7.15
N PRO A 7 20.40 23.49 -7.41
CA PRO A 7 21.42 24.53 -7.32
C PRO A 7 21.85 24.76 -5.87
N THR A 8 22.97 25.45 -5.70
CA THR A 8 23.31 26.07 -4.41
C THR A 8 22.33 27.20 -4.08
N PHE A 9 22.20 27.58 -2.80
CA PHE A 9 21.33 28.70 -2.44
C PHE A 9 21.77 30.01 -3.10
N ARG A 10 23.09 30.25 -3.24
CA ARG A 10 23.63 31.42 -3.94
C ARG A 10 23.21 31.47 -5.41
N GLU A 11 23.26 30.34 -6.10
CA GLU A 11 22.79 30.24 -7.49
C GLU A 11 21.28 30.44 -7.59
N LEU A 12 20.51 29.86 -6.67
CA LEU A 12 19.07 30.04 -6.62
C LEU A 12 18.69 31.52 -6.42
N LEU A 13 19.36 32.22 -5.49
CA LEU A 13 19.16 33.66 -5.28
C LEU A 13 19.49 34.47 -6.53
N ALA A 14 20.58 34.13 -7.24
CA ALA A 14 20.93 34.80 -8.48
C ALA A 14 19.87 34.57 -9.57
N ARG A 15 19.33 33.35 -9.69
CA ARG A 15 18.25 33.01 -10.62
C ARG A 15 16.97 33.79 -10.30
N VAL A 16 16.52 33.74 -9.05
CA VAL A 16 15.31 34.45 -8.59
C VAL A 16 15.45 35.95 -8.82
N ARG A 17 16.58 36.55 -8.44
CA ARG A 17 16.86 37.97 -8.72
C ARG A 17 16.79 38.28 -10.21
N GLY A 18 17.34 37.44 -11.08
CA GLY A 18 17.28 37.64 -12.52
C GLY A 18 15.85 37.62 -13.07
N VAL A 19 15.02 36.68 -12.60
CA VAL A 19 13.60 36.57 -12.98
C VAL A 19 12.80 37.77 -12.46
N ASP A 20 12.98 38.16 -11.20
CA ASP A 20 12.24 39.26 -10.58
C ASP A 20 12.57 40.60 -11.25
N LEU A 21 13.85 40.85 -11.57
CA LEU A 21 14.25 42.06 -12.31
C LEU A 21 13.61 42.11 -13.70
N ALA A 22 13.61 40.99 -14.43
CA ALA A 22 12.95 40.92 -15.74
C ALA A 22 11.42 41.11 -15.63
N ALA A 23 10.80 40.64 -14.56
CA ALA A 23 9.38 40.87 -14.29
C ALA A 23 9.10 42.35 -13.98
N PHE A 24 9.94 42.99 -13.14
CA PHE A 24 9.80 44.42 -12.81
C PHE A 24 10.00 45.35 -14.01
N GLU A 25 10.85 44.97 -14.98
CA GLU A 25 10.98 45.70 -16.25
C GLU A 25 9.66 45.76 -17.05
N ASN A 26 8.71 44.87 -16.74
CA ASN A 26 7.41 44.76 -17.40
C ASN A 26 6.22 45.01 -16.43
N GLN A 27 6.45 45.63 -15.26
CA GLN A 27 5.43 45.83 -14.22
C GLN A 27 4.24 46.70 -14.65
N ASP A 28 4.40 47.51 -15.69
CA ASP A 28 3.35 48.37 -16.23
C ASP A 28 2.24 47.58 -16.98
N LEU A 29 2.47 46.29 -17.25
CA LEU A 29 1.48 45.42 -17.87
C LEU A 29 0.35 45.10 -16.87
N PRO A 30 -0.92 45.48 -17.15
CA PRO A 30 -2.02 45.17 -16.26
C PRO A 30 -2.22 43.66 -16.12
N PHE A 31 -2.50 43.20 -14.89
CA PHE A 31 -2.71 41.79 -14.62
C PHE A 31 -3.89 41.21 -15.41
N GLU A 32 -4.96 42.00 -15.61
CA GLU A 32 -6.11 41.63 -16.43
C GLU A 32 -5.72 41.34 -17.88
N ARG A 33 -4.78 42.12 -18.43
CA ARG A 33 -4.29 41.91 -19.80
C ARG A 33 -3.47 40.64 -19.91
N LEU A 34 -2.66 40.32 -18.90
CA LEU A 34 -1.92 39.06 -18.83
C LEU A 34 -2.89 37.86 -18.78
N MET A 35 -3.95 37.96 -17.97
CA MET A 35 -5.01 36.96 -17.86
C MET A 35 -5.74 36.72 -19.19
N GLU A 36 -6.04 37.77 -19.95
CA GLU A 36 -6.64 37.66 -21.29
C GLU A 36 -5.73 36.94 -22.29
N ILE A 37 -4.42 37.19 -22.24
CA ILE A 37 -3.46 36.61 -23.20
C ILE A 37 -3.17 35.14 -22.86
N LEU A 38 -3.00 34.83 -21.57
CA LEU A 38 -2.69 33.47 -21.12
C LEU A 38 -3.92 32.55 -21.16
N ASP A 39 -5.13 33.12 -21.07
CA ASP A 39 -6.42 32.43 -21.04
C ASP A 39 -6.41 31.12 -20.22
N PRO A 40 -5.97 31.17 -18.94
CA PRO A 40 -5.84 29.97 -18.13
C PRO A 40 -7.24 29.38 -17.81
N PRO A 41 -7.34 28.06 -17.59
CA PRO A 41 -8.58 27.43 -17.17
C PRO A 41 -9.17 28.10 -15.93
N ARG A 42 -10.39 28.63 -16.06
CA ARG A 42 -11.06 29.33 -14.96
C ARG A 42 -11.62 28.33 -13.94
N SER A 43 -11.47 28.65 -12.66
CA SER A 43 -12.04 27.90 -11.55
C SER A 43 -12.60 28.87 -10.53
N LEU A 44 -13.73 28.52 -9.91
CA LEU A 44 -14.24 29.25 -8.75
C LEU A 44 -13.55 28.82 -7.44
N ALA A 45 -12.76 27.74 -7.48
CA ALA A 45 -12.14 27.15 -6.30
C ALA A 45 -10.71 27.66 -6.02
N ARG A 46 -10.07 28.37 -6.96
CA ARG A 46 -8.70 28.86 -6.82
C ARG A 46 -8.42 30.03 -7.75
N HIS A 47 -7.44 30.84 -7.37
CA HIS A 47 -6.94 31.91 -8.23
C HIS A 47 -6.22 31.34 -9.48
N PRO A 48 -6.40 31.92 -10.67
CA PRO A 48 -6.12 31.26 -11.95
C PRO A 48 -4.65 31.11 -12.35
N LEU A 49 -3.72 31.87 -11.75
CA LEU A 49 -2.29 31.82 -12.10
C LEU A 49 -1.39 31.36 -10.96
N PHE A 50 -1.74 31.71 -9.72
CA PHE A 50 -0.96 31.39 -8.53
C PHE A 50 -1.90 31.29 -7.34
N GLN A 51 -1.51 30.50 -6.34
CA GLN A 51 -2.29 30.24 -5.12
C GLN A 51 -1.57 30.72 -3.85
N VAL A 52 -0.28 31.03 -3.96
CA VAL A 52 0.55 31.55 -2.87
C VAL A 52 1.06 32.92 -3.26
N MET A 53 0.78 33.92 -2.43
CA MET A 53 1.31 35.28 -2.57
C MET A 53 2.39 35.54 -1.51
N LEU A 54 3.46 36.21 -1.91
CA LEU A 54 4.47 36.75 -1.00
C LEU A 54 4.63 38.24 -1.30
N ALA A 55 4.24 39.06 -0.35
CA ALA A 55 4.47 40.51 -0.35
C ALA A 55 5.56 40.84 0.67
N PHE A 56 6.56 41.59 0.24
CA PHE A 56 7.62 42.07 1.11
C PHE A 56 7.71 43.60 1.05
N ASP A 57 7.45 44.27 2.16
CA ASP A 57 7.64 45.72 2.30
C ASP A 57 8.97 46.03 3.01
N SER A 58 9.87 46.67 2.28
CA SER A 58 11.14 47.16 2.83
C SER A 58 11.08 48.59 3.36
N ASN A 59 9.93 49.27 3.25
CA ASN A 59 9.82 50.67 3.65
C ASN A 59 9.81 50.81 5.20
N PRO A 60 10.61 51.74 5.75
CA PRO A 60 10.59 52.02 7.18
C PRO A 60 9.19 52.50 7.61
N ALA A 61 8.77 52.12 8.81
CA ALA A 61 7.50 52.58 9.38
C ALA A 61 7.45 54.11 9.40
N ALA A 62 6.41 54.66 8.76
CA ALA A 62 6.16 56.09 8.78
C ALA A 62 5.71 56.48 10.19
N SER A 63 6.66 56.86 11.06
CA SER A 63 6.34 57.40 12.37
C SER A 63 5.88 58.85 12.21
N PHE A 64 4.59 59.11 12.40
CA PHE A 64 4.04 60.45 12.41
C PHE A 64 3.89 60.94 13.85
N ALA A 65 4.86 61.73 14.33
CA ALA A 65 4.82 62.32 15.66
C ALA A 65 4.33 63.77 15.59
N MET A 66 3.21 64.08 16.25
CA MET A 66 2.78 65.45 16.52
C MET A 66 2.85 65.74 18.02
N PRO A 67 3.18 66.98 18.46
CA PRO A 67 3.24 67.31 19.88
C PRO A 67 1.90 67.00 20.58
N GLY A 68 1.92 66.10 21.56
CA GLY A 68 0.72 65.67 22.31
C GLY A 68 -0.13 64.58 21.64
N LEU A 69 0.31 64.00 20.52
CA LEU A 69 -0.37 62.90 19.84
C LEU A 69 0.63 61.80 19.45
N GLU A 70 0.52 60.63 20.08
CA GLU A 70 1.18 59.41 19.62
C GLU A 70 0.30 58.70 18.59
N VAL A 71 0.80 58.56 17.36
CA VAL A 71 0.15 57.78 16.29
C VAL A 71 0.86 56.43 16.21
N GLY A 72 0.20 55.38 16.70
CA GLY A 72 0.63 54.00 16.48
C GLY A 72 0.08 53.44 15.17
N GLU A 73 0.84 52.55 14.54
CA GLU A 73 0.34 51.73 13.44
C GLU A 73 -0.76 50.81 14.01
N ARG A 74 -1.99 50.96 13.52
CA ARG A 74 -3.09 50.07 13.93
C ARG A 74 -2.84 48.72 13.27
N ALA A 75 -2.70 47.65 14.06
CA ALA A 75 -2.72 46.29 13.53
C ALA A 75 -3.96 46.16 12.63
N GLU A 76 -3.75 45.80 11.36
CA GLU A 76 -4.86 45.64 10.41
C GLU A 76 -5.92 44.76 11.08
N ALA A 77 -7.17 45.25 11.14
CA ALA A 77 -8.27 44.43 11.60
C ALA A 77 -8.31 43.20 10.70
N GLY A 78 -8.38 42.01 11.30
CA GLY A 78 -8.37 40.73 10.56
C GLY A 78 -9.32 40.82 9.36
N ARG A 79 -8.80 40.56 8.16
CA ARG A 79 -9.62 40.56 6.95
C ARG A 79 -10.56 39.36 7.03
N ASP A 80 -11.86 39.59 6.89
CA ASP A 80 -12.89 38.54 6.99
C ASP A 80 -12.87 37.55 5.80
N SER A 81 -12.00 37.73 4.80
CA SER A 81 -11.93 36.86 3.63
C SER A 81 -10.49 36.73 3.10
N ALA A 82 -10.02 35.49 2.92
CA ALA A 82 -8.76 35.19 2.24
C ALA A 82 -8.85 35.39 0.71
N LYS A 83 -7.91 36.13 0.13
CA LYS A 83 -7.84 36.38 -1.32
C LYS A 83 -7.15 35.26 -2.11
N PHE A 84 -6.27 34.52 -1.44
CA PHE A 84 -5.46 33.43 -1.98
C PHE A 84 -5.43 32.29 -0.96
N ASP A 85 -4.98 31.10 -1.37
CA ASP A 85 -4.87 29.95 -0.48
C ASP A 85 -3.92 30.27 0.70
N LEU A 86 -2.77 30.88 0.41
CA LEU A 86 -1.83 31.45 1.39
C LEU A 86 -1.30 32.82 0.91
N ASN A 87 -1.27 33.81 1.81
CA ASN A 87 -0.75 35.15 1.56
C ASN A 87 0.22 35.55 2.68
N PHE A 88 1.51 35.61 2.36
CA PHE A 88 2.57 36.03 3.26
C PHE A 88 2.79 37.53 3.10
N GLU A 89 2.46 38.30 4.13
CA GLU A 89 2.71 39.74 4.19
C GLU A 89 3.85 39.99 5.17
N LEU A 90 5.05 40.25 4.63
CA LEU A 90 6.29 40.38 5.38
C LEU A 90 6.83 41.81 5.28
N ARG A 91 7.52 42.25 6.33
CA ARG A 91 8.13 43.57 6.42
C ARG A 91 9.49 43.51 7.10
N GLY A 92 10.47 44.23 6.55
CA GLY A 92 11.76 44.41 7.20
C GLY A 92 11.68 45.36 8.40
N THR A 93 12.14 44.94 9.57
CA THR A 93 12.25 45.82 10.75
C THR A 93 13.63 46.47 10.80
N HIS A 94 13.70 47.68 11.34
CA HIS A 94 14.93 48.44 11.46
C HIS A 94 15.05 49.05 12.86
N GLU A 95 16.23 48.96 13.45
CA GLU A 95 16.59 49.61 14.71
C GLU A 95 17.79 50.53 14.46
N ASN A 96 17.68 51.81 14.83
CA ASN A 96 18.73 52.82 14.59
C ASN A 96 19.23 52.90 13.14
N GLY A 97 18.38 52.59 12.17
CA GLY A 97 18.72 52.57 10.74
C GLY A 97 19.44 51.31 10.26
N ALA A 98 19.67 50.31 11.13
CA ALA A 98 20.19 49.00 10.76
C ALA A 98 19.05 47.96 10.66
N PRO A 99 19.14 46.96 9.76
CA PRO A 99 18.18 45.86 9.74
C PRO A 99 18.14 45.11 11.07
N ALA A 100 16.96 44.96 11.65
CA ALA A 100 16.72 44.31 12.95
C ALA A 100 15.97 42.98 12.82
N GLY A 101 15.47 42.64 11.63
CA GLY A 101 14.76 41.39 11.38
C GLY A 101 13.67 41.53 10.32
N ILE A 102 12.79 40.52 10.27
CA ILE A 102 11.60 40.49 9.42
C ILE A 102 10.42 40.12 10.33
N THR A 103 9.32 40.86 10.21
CA THR A 103 8.05 40.58 10.88
C THR A 103 6.94 40.49 9.84
N GLY A 104 5.83 39.85 10.15
CA GLY A 104 4.73 39.75 9.19
C GLY A 104 3.56 38.91 9.68
N ALA A 105 2.63 38.68 8.78
CA ALA A 105 1.46 37.83 9.01
C ALA A 105 1.26 36.88 7.82
N VAL A 106 0.56 35.77 8.08
CA VAL A 106 0.09 34.85 7.03
C VAL A 106 -1.43 34.82 7.08
N GLU A 107 -2.05 35.27 6.00
CA GLU A 107 -3.49 35.13 5.74
C GLU A 107 -3.70 33.84 4.95
N TYR A 108 -4.70 33.04 5.31
CA TYR A 108 -4.93 31.71 4.71
C TYR A 108 -6.41 31.39 4.56
N ALA A 109 -6.75 30.57 3.57
CA ALA A 109 -8.10 30.08 3.36
C ALA A 109 -8.45 28.98 4.37
N THR A 110 -9.42 29.24 5.24
CA THR A 110 -9.84 28.29 6.31
C THR A 110 -10.51 27.03 5.79
N ASP A 111 -11.00 27.05 4.55
CA ASP A 111 -11.52 25.85 3.87
C ASP A 111 -10.40 24.86 3.51
N LEU A 112 -9.14 25.30 3.52
CA LEU A 112 -7.95 24.51 3.14
C LEU A 112 -7.00 24.27 4.30
N PHE A 113 -6.84 25.25 5.20
CA PHE A 113 -5.87 25.20 6.29
C PHE A 113 -6.50 25.55 7.63
N ASP A 114 -6.10 24.82 8.66
CA ASP A 114 -6.31 25.19 10.05
C ASP A 114 -5.09 26.00 10.59
N PRO A 115 -5.23 26.72 11.73
CA PRO A 115 -4.14 27.49 12.30
C PRO A 115 -2.87 26.68 12.57
N SER A 116 -2.98 25.45 13.06
CA SER A 116 -1.83 24.63 13.42
C SER A 116 -1.03 24.19 12.20
N THR A 117 -1.71 23.90 11.09
CA THR A 117 -1.06 23.62 9.81
C THR A 117 -0.23 24.81 9.33
N VAL A 118 -0.77 26.04 9.43
CA VAL A 118 -0.05 27.26 9.01
C VAL A 118 1.13 27.55 9.94
N GLU A 119 0.98 27.38 11.25
CA GLU A 119 2.07 27.52 12.21
C GLU A 119 3.23 26.56 11.89
N VAL A 120 2.93 25.30 11.56
CA VAL A 120 3.95 24.33 11.12
C VAL A 120 4.63 24.76 9.82
N LEU A 121 3.87 25.25 8.83
CA LEU A 121 4.44 25.75 7.57
C LEU A 121 5.38 26.94 7.80
N VAL A 122 5.00 27.90 8.65
CA VAL A 122 5.83 29.06 8.99
C VAL A 122 7.09 28.62 9.74
N ALA A 123 6.98 27.72 10.72
CA ALA A 123 8.12 27.19 11.45
C ALA A 123 9.11 26.46 10.52
N ARG A 124 8.60 25.68 9.55
CA ARG A 124 9.41 25.03 8.51
C ARG A 124 10.09 26.04 7.59
N LEU A 125 9.39 27.08 7.15
CA LEU A 125 9.95 28.15 6.32
C LEU A 125 11.10 28.87 7.04
N VAL A 126 10.92 29.23 8.32
CA VAL A 126 11.96 29.88 9.12
C VAL A 126 13.18 28.99 9.27
N ARG A 127 13.00 27.70 9.58
CA ARG A 127 14.10 26.72 9.66
C ARG A 127 14.84 26.60 8.33
N LEU A 128 14.11 26.47 7.23
CA LEU A 128 14.66 26.34 5.89
C LEU A 128 15.50 27.57 5.51
N VAL A 129 14.94 28.78 5.66
CA VAL A 129 15.65 30.03 5.35
C VAL A 129 16.88 30.18 6.25
N GLY A 130 16.77 29.84 7.55
CA GLY A 130 17.89 29.85 8.48
C GLY A 130 19.04 28.94 8.03
N HIS A 131 18.73 27.70 7.63
CA HIS A 131 19.71 26.75 7.09
C HIS A 131 20.37 27.28 5.82
N LEU A 132 19.57 27.72 4.85
CA LEU A 132 20.08 28.19 3.56
C LEU A 132 20.97 29.43 3.68
N VAL A 133 20.64 30.36 4.59
CA VAL A 133 21.47 31.55 4.86
C VAL A 133 22.78 31.19 5.56
N ALA A 134 22.76 30.22 6.49
CA ALA A 134 23.97 29.75 7.17
C ALA A 134 24.90 28.94 6.24
N HIS A 135 24.32 28.26 5.24
CA HIS A 135 25.01 27.34 4.33
C HIS A 135 24.77 27.70 2.84
N PRO A 136 25.17 28.90 2.37
CA PRO A 136 24.74 29.42 1.07
C PRO A 136 25.32 28.69 -0.15
N ASP A 137 26.40 27.93 0.05
CA ASP A 137 27.10 27.18 -0.98
C ASP A 137 26.74 25.67 -0.95
N GLU A 138 25.88 25.24 -0.01
CA GLU A 138 25.25 23.91 -0.03
C GLU A 138 24.09 23.87 -1.01
N ARG A 139 23.76 22.66 -1.49
CA ARG A 139 22.65 22.46 -2.41
C ARG A 139 21.32 22.57 -1.69
N VAL A 140 20.34 23.20 -2.33
CA VAL A 140 19.03 23.46 -1.71
C VAL A 140 18.31 22.16 -1.33
N GLY A 141 18.48 21.07 -2.10
CA GLY A 141 17.91 19.76 -1.80
C GLY A 141 18.50 19.05 -0.57
N GLN A 142 19.60 19.56 0.00
CA GLN A 142 20.20 19.02 1.23
C GLN A 142 19.61 19.66 2.49
N ALA A 143 18.87 20.76 2.36
CA ALA A 143 18.27 21.44 3.50
C ALA A 143 17.13 20.59 4.09
N ASP A 144 17.20 20.36 5.40
CA ASP A 144 16.23 19.53 6.09
C ASP A 144 14.95 20.31 6.42
N VAL A 145 13.82 19.82 5.91
CA VAL A 145 12.51 20.42 6.12
C VAL A 145 11.74 19.73 7.25
N LEU A 146 12.18 18.56 7.73
CA LEU A 146 11.52 17.85 8.82
C LEU A 146 12.06 18.27 10.18
N THR A 147 11.23 18.17 11.22
CA THR A 147 11.74 18.21 12.60
C THR A 147 12.39 16.87 12.97
N ALA A 148 13.14 16.85 14.08
CA ALA A 148 13.71 15.61 14.60
C ALA A 148 12.61 14.60 14.96
N GLU A 149 11.51 15.08 15.54
CA GLU A 149 10.34 14.29 15.93
C GLU A 149 9.60 13.73 14.71
N GLU A 150 9.44 14.52 13.64
CA GLU A 150 8.84 14.05 12.39
C GLU A 150 9.71 12.98 11.71
N ARG A 151 11.03 13.18 11.70
CA ARG A 151 11.95 12.16 11.18
C ARG A 151 11.87 10.88 12.02
N ASP A 152 11.87 10.99 13.34
CA ASP A 152 11.74 9.81 14.22
C ASP A 152 10.41 9.09 13.98
N LEU A 153 9.29 9.82 13.89
CA LEU A 153 7.99 9.24 13.56
C LEU A 153 8.01 8.45 12.24
N LEU A 154 8.65 8.98 11.20
CA LEU A 154 8.77 8.32 9.90
C LEU A 154 9.68 7.08 9.94
N LEU A 155 10.80 7.16 10.65
CA LEU A 155 11.82 6.11 10.64
C LEU A 155 11.58 5.00 11.66
N THR A 156 10.92 5.31 12.78
CA THR A 156 10.77 4.38 13.92
C THR A 156 9.30 4.21 14.31
N GLY A 157 8.52 5.29 14.30
CA GLY A 157 7.11 5.26 14.72
C GLY A 157 6.21 4.49 13.76
N TRP A 158 6.27 4.79 12.47
CA TRP A 158 5.51 4.10 11.42
C TRP A 158 6.23 2.88 10.84
N ASN A 159 7.51 2.73 11.17
CA ASN A 159 8.39 1.66 10.74
C ASN A 159 8.94 0.93 11.98
N PRO A 160 8.21 -0.07 12.53
CA PRO A 160 8.58 -0.80 13.75
C PRO A 160 9.87 -1.66 13.62
N GLY A 161 10.56 -1.58 12.48
CA GLY A 161 11.81 -2.26 12.20
C GLY A 161 11.64 -3.64 11.57
N VAL A 162 12.74 -4.14 10.98
CA VAL A 162 12.81 -5.46 10.35
C VAL A 162 13.05 -6.52 11.41
N ARG A 163 12.30 -7.62 11.35
CA ARG A 163 12.51 -8.81 12.19
C ARG A 163 13.39 -9.80 11.42
N GLU A 164 14.20 -10.57 12.14
CA GLU A 164 14.97 -11.64 11.50
C GLU A 164 14.01 -12.68 10.92
N VAL A 165 14.17 -12.97 9.62
CA VAL A 165 13.37 -13.97 8.92
C VAL A 165 14.07 -15.32 9.10
N PRO A 166 13.37 -16.34 9.62
CA PRO A 166 13.98 -17.66 9.77
C PRO A 166 14.36 -18.22 8.40
N ASP A 167 15.51 -18.89 8.33
CA ASP A 167 15.98 -19.60 7.14
C ASP A 167 15.16 -20.89 6.93
N VAL A 168 13.94 -20.71 6.43
CA VAL A 168 12.95 -21.77 6.17
C VAL A 168 12.17 -21.47 4.90
N VAL A 169 11.67 -22.52 4.26
CA VAL A 169 10.86 -22.42 3.05
C VAL A 169 9.40 -22.87 3.29
N LEU A 170 8.49 -22.42 2.43
CA LEU A 170 7.06 -22.70 2.56
C LEU A 170 6.73 -24.20 2.66
N PRO A 171 7.33 -25.11 1.86
CA PRO A 171 7.13 -26.55 2.00
C PRO A 171 7.45 -27.09 3.39
N GLU A 172 8.53 -26.63 4.02
CA GLU A 172 8.95 -27.10 5.35
C GLU A 172 7.97 -26.66 6.44
N LEU A 173 7.48 -25.42 6.36
CA LEU A 173 6.47 -24.91 7.28
C LEU A 173 5.15 -25.66 7.14
N PHE A 174 4.73 -25.95 5.90
CA PHE A 174 3.55 -26.77 5.62
C PHE A 174 3.71 -28.20 6.15
N GLU A 175 4.82 -28.87 5.87
CA GLU A 175 5.11 -30.22 6.36
C GLU A 175 5.16 -30.29 7.89
N ALA A 176 5.68 -29.23 8.54
CA ALA A 176 5.64 -29.10 9.98
C ALA A 176 4.20 -29.02 10.51
N GLN A 177 3.29 -28.33 9.82
CA GLN A 177 1.86 -28.32 10.15
C GLN A 177 1.20 -29.68 9.88
N VAL A 178 1.52 -30.36 8.79
CA VAL A 178 1.02 -31.71 8.47
C VAL A 178 1.34 -32.68 9.62
N ARG A 179 2.56 -32.62 10.17
CA ARG A 179 2.95 -33.44 11.34
C ARG A 179 2.16 -33.11 12.61
N ARG A 180 1.71 -31.86 12.78
CA ARG A 180 0.92 -31.43 13.95
C ARG A 180 -0.53 -31.88 13.89
N THR A 181 -1.16 -31.79 12.71
CA THR A 181 -2.60 -32.04 12.54
C THR A 181 -2.91 -32.85 11.27
N PRO A 182 -2.40 -34.09 11.14
CA PRO A 182 -2.47 -34.85 9.89
C PRO A 182 -3.90 -35.15 9.43
N ASP A 183 -4.80 -35.45 10.38
CA ASP A 183 -6.17 -35.87 10.10
C ASP A 183 -7.17 -34.69 9.97
N ALA A 184 -6.71 -33.46 10.20
CA ALA A 184 -7.56 -32.28 10.02
C ALA A 184 -7.78 -31.99 8.53
N VAL A 185 -8.97 -31.52 8.16
CA VAL A 185 -9.30 -31.14 6.78
C VAL A 185 -8.53 -29.87 6.41
N ALA A 186 -7.63 -29.96 5.44
CA ALA A 186 -6.78 -28.86 4.99
C ALA A 186 -7.45 -28.02 3.91
N VAL A 187 -8.10 -28.68 2.94
CA VAL A 187 -8.70 -28.00 1.78
C VAL A 187 -10.05 -28.63 1.40
N THR A 188 -11.01 -27.79 1.01
CA THR A 188 -12.28 -28.22 0.42
C THR A 188 -12.61 -27.44 -0.84
N CYS A 189 -13.32 -28.07 -1.78
CA CYS A 189 -13.85 -27.43 -2.99
C CYS A 189 -15.02 -28.24 -3.54
N GLY A 190 -16.22 -27.66 -3.64
CA GLY A 190 -17.34 -28.29 -4.38
C GLY A 190 -17.75 -29.69 -3.88
N GLY A 191 -17.53 -30.00 -2.60
CA GLY A 191 -17.80 -31.32 -2.01
C GLY A 191 -16.57 -32.24 -1.89
N ASP A 192 -15.49 -31.94 -2.63
CA ASP A 192 -14.20 -32.61 -2.42
C ASP A 192 -13.51 -32.05 -1.18
N SER A 193 -12.79 -32.92 -0.47
CA SER A 193 -12.01 -32.54 0.70
C SER A 193 -10.74 -33.38 0.80
N LEU A 194 -9.66 -32.77 1.27
CA LEU A 194 -8.42 -33.45 1.60
C LEU A 194 -7.96 -33.05 3.00
N THR A 195 -7.55 -34.04 3.78
CA THR A 195 -6.82 -33.82 5.03
C THR A 195 -5.41 -33.29 4.77
N TYR A 196 -4.75 -32.75 5.80
CA TYR A 196 -3.34 -32.34 5.71
C TYR A 196 -2.44 -33.48 5.24
N ALA A 197 -2.64 -34.69 5.74
CA ALA A 197 -1.86 -35.87 5.35
C ALA A 197 -2.10 -36.25 3.87
N GLU A 198 -3.36 -36.27 3.42
CA GLU A 198 -3.69 -36.59 2.02
C GLU A 198 -3.19 -35.53 1.04
N LEU A 199 -3.39 -34.26 1.37
CA LEU A 199 -2.89 -33.13 0.58
C LEU A 199 -1.37 -33.20 0.42
N ASN A 200 -0.67 -33.46 1.53
CA ASN A 200 0.79 -33.61 1.52
C ASN A 200 1.25 -34.80 0.66
N ALA A 201 0.63 -35.96 0.84
CA ALA A 201 1.00 -37.17 0.11
C ALA A 201 0.78 -37.03 -1.41
N ARG A 202 -0.34 -36.44 -1.83
CA ARG A 202 -0.60 -36.15 -3.25
C ARG A 202 0.39 -35.13 -3.81
N ALA A 203 0.64 -34.04 -3.08
CA ALA A 203 1.59 -33.02 -3.51
C ALA A 203 3.01 -33.59 -3.63
N ASN A 204 3.43 -34.49 -2.74
CA ASN A 204 4.72 -35.17 -2.81
C ASN A 204 4.84 -36.09 -4.03
N GLY A 205 3.78 -36.85 -4.37
CA GLY A 205 3.77 -37.70 -5.55
C GLY A 205 3.96 -36.87 -6.83
N LEU A 206 3.16 -35.81 -6.98
CA LEU A 206 3.27 -34.89 -8.11
C LEU A 206 4.63 -34.15 -8.12
N ALA A 207 5.16 -33.75 -6.96
CA ALA A 207 6.46 -33.08 -6.86
C ALA A 207 7.61 -33.96 -7.40
N ARG A 208 7.64 -35.25 -7.06
CA ARG A 208 8.65 -36.20 -7.59
C ARG A 208 8.53 -36.33 -9.10
N SER A 209 7.30 -36.48 -9.57
CA SER A 209 6.93 -36.44 -10.97
C SER A 209 7.52 -35.17 -11.64
N LEU A 210 7.33 -33.98 -11.07
CA LEU A 210 7.88 -32.71 -11.59
C LEU A 210 9.42 -32.65 -11.60
N VAL A 211 10.08 -33.14 -10.54
CA VAL A 211 11.55 -33.20 -10.48
C VAL A 211 12.11 -34.05 -11.62
N GLU A 212 11.48 -35.18 -11.95
CA GLU A 212 11.87 -36.01 -13.10
C GLU A 212 11.77 -35.27 -14.44
N ARG A 213 10.91 -34.25 -14.55
CA ARG A 213 10.81 -33.35 -15.72
C ARG A 213 11.73 -32.13 -15.62
N GLY A 214 12.58 -32.05 -14.60
CA GLY A 214 13.56 -30.99 -14.42
C GLY A 214 13.06 -29.75 -13.66
N ALA A 215 11.97 -29.88 -12.89
CA ALA A 215 11.60 -28.87 -11.90
C ALA A 215 12.60 -28.83 -10.74
N GLY A 216 12.82 -27.63 -10.20
CA GLY A 216 13.71 -27.41 -9.06
C GLY A 216 14.04 -25.92 -8.85
N PRO A 217 14.96 -25.61 -7.94
CA PRO A 217 15.34 -24.22 -7.63
C PRO A 217 15.73 -23.42 -8.88
N GLU A 218 15.34 -22.14 -8.93
CA GLU A 218 15.51 -21.24 -10.09
C GLU A 218 14.79 -21.68 -11.38
N ARG A 219 13.82 -22.59 -11.28
CA ARG A 219 12.98 -23.04 -12.40
C ARG A 219 11.51 -22.76 -12.11
N PHE A 220 10.72 -22.72 -13.18
CA PHE A 220 9.30 -22.36 -13.11
C PHE A 220 8.42 -23.47 -13.65
N VAL A 221 7.28 -23.70 -13.02
CA VAL A 221 6.23 -24.60 -13.50
C VAL A 221 4.94 -23.81 -13.64
N ALA A 222 4.31 -23.84 -14.81
CA ALA A 222 3.03 -23.18 -15.00
C ALA A 222 1.90 -24.00 -14.40
N VAL A 223 1.04 -23.37 -13.60
CA VAL A 223 -0.19 -23.98 -13.04
C VAL A 223 -1.37 -23.41 -13.78
N MET A 224 -1.98 -24.22 -14.64
CA MET A 224 -3.09 -23.84 -15.52
C MET A 224 -4.30 -24.74 -15.24
N LEU A 225 -4.79 -24.65 -14.00
CA LEU A 225 -5.90 -25.46 -13.48
C LEU A 225 -7.08 -24.55 -13.10
N PRO A 226 -8.33 -25.02 -13.27
CA PRO A 226 -9.47 -24.38 -12.64
C PRO A 226 -9.42 -24.53 -11.12
N ARG A 227 -10.22 -23.71 -10.44
CA ARG A 227 -10.36 -23.77 -8.98
C ARG A 227 -10.84 -25.15 -8.53
N SER A 228 -10.00 -25.84 -7.78
CA SER A 228 -10.22 -27.21 -7.30
C SER A 228 -9.26 -27.54 -6.16
N VAL A 229 -9.46 -28.69 -5.50
CA VAL A 229 -8.45 -29.23 -4.57
C VAL A 229 -7.15 -29.56 -5.29
N GLU A 230 -7.21 -30.00 -6.55
CA GLU A 230 -6.03 -30.34 -7.36
C GLU A 230 -5.18 -29.11 -7.73
N MET A 231 -5.80 -27.93 -7.82
CA MET A 231 -5.06 -26.66 -7.96
C MET A 231 -4.12 -26.42 -6.75
N ILE A 232 -4.59 -26.71 -5.53
CA ILE A 232 -3.78 -26.56 -4.31
C ILE A 232 -2.73 -27.66 -4.21
N VAL A 233 -3.05 -28.89 -4.62
CA VAL A 233 -2.06 -29.98 -4.78
C VAL A 233 -0.93 -29.55 -5.72
N ALA A 234 -1.27 -28.97 -6.88
CA ALA A 234 -0.30 -28.50 -7.86
C ALA A 234 0.61 -27.39 -7.32
N VAL A 235 0.05 -26.37 -6.64
CA VAL A 235 0.85 -25.30 -6.01
C VAL A 235 1.86 -25.88 -5.02
N LEU A 236 1.41 -26.76 -4.12
CA LEU A 236 2.28 -27.40 -3.14
C LEU A 236 3.33 -28.29 -3.81
N ALA A 237 2.96 -29.05 -4.84
CA ALA A 237 3.87 -29.95 -5.56
C ALA A 237 5.00 -29.18 -6.26
N VAL A 238 4.68 -28.05 -6.90
CA VAL A 238 5.66 -27.17 -7.53
C VAL A 238 6.66 -26.66 -6.48
N LEU A 239 6.18 -26.11 -5.37
CA LEU A 239 7.06 -25.61 -4.31
C LEU A 239 7.89 -26.73 -3.67
N LYS A 240 7.33 -27.92 -3.46
CA LYS A 240 8.04 -29.09 -2.91
C LYS A 240 9.14 -29.60 -3.84
N SER A 241 8.94 -29.52 -5.16
CA SER A 241 9.98 -29.81 -6.15
C SER A 241 11.14 -28.80 -6.08
N GLY A 242 10.91 -27.62 -5.49
CA GLY A 242 11.83 -26.49 -5.40
C GLY A 242 11.66 -25.44 -6.50
N ALA A 243 10.74 -25.66 -7.44
CA ALA A 243 10.40 -24.68 -8.46
C ALA A 243 9.42 -23.62 -7.96
N ALA A 244 9.39 -22.48 -8.64
CA ALA A 244 8.34 -21.47 -8.47
C ALA A 244 7.13 -21.78 -9.36
N TYR A 245 5.93 -21.51 -8.87
CA TYR A 245 4.73 -21.61 -9.71
C TYR A 245 4.45 -20.32 -10.47
N LEU A 246 4.05 -20.47 -11.73
CA LEU A 246 3.48 -19.42 -12.57
C LEU A 246 1.97 -19.72 -12.74
N PRO A 247 1.08 -19.03 -12.04
CA PRO A 247 -0.35 -19.24 -12.21
C PRO A 247 -0.80 -18.63 -13.54
N VAL A 248 -1.51 -19.41 -14.34
CA VAL A 248 -2.04 -19.00 -15.65
C VAL A 248 -3.54 -19.27 -15.68
N ASP A 249 -4.33 -18.24 -15.89
CA ASP A 249 -5.77 -18.40 -16.12
C ASP A 249 -5.99 -18.96 -17.55
N PRO A 250 -6.54 -20.19 -17.68
CA PRO A 250 -6.74 -20.82 -18.99
C PRO A 250 -7.74 -20.06 -19.88
N THR A 251 -8.51 -19.13 -19.32
CA THR A 251 -9.46 -18.29 -20.07
C THR A 251 -8.81 -17.07 -20.72
N LEU A 252 -7.53 -16.82 -20.44
CA LEU A 252 -6.78 -15.75 -21.11
C LEU A 252 -6.65 -16.02 -22.61
N PRO A 253 -6.64 -14.98 -23.46
CA PRO A 253 -6.33 -15.14 -24.87
C PRO A 253 -4.95 -15.80 -25.07
N GLN A 254 -4.84 -16.74 -26.01
CA GLN A 254 -3.61 -17.52 -26.24
C GLN A 254 -2.34 -16.65 -26.36
N HIS A 255 -2.41 -15.54 -27.11
CA HIS A 255 -1.26 -14.64 -27.27
C HIS A 255 -0.74 -14.04 -25.94
N ARG A 256 -1.59 -13.92 -24.90
CA ARG A 256 -1.16 -13.48 -23.56
C ARG A 256 -0.38 -14.58 -22.86
N ILE A 257 -0.84 -15.83 -22.99
CA ILE A 257 -0.17 -17.02 -22.44
C ILE A 257 1.19 -17.21 -23.13
N ASP A 258 1.24 -17.07 -24.45
CA ASP A 258 2.47 -17.19 -25.23
C ASP A 258 3.54 -16.19 -24.76
N VAL A 259 3.16 -14.92 -24.54
CA VAL A 259 4.07 -13.90 -23.99
C VAL A 259 4.61 -14.28 -22.62
N MET A 260 3.76 -14.82 -21.72
CA MET A 260 4.19 -15.26 -20.40
C MET A 260 5.17 -16.44 -20.49
N PHE A 261 4.93 -17.38 -21.40
CA PHE A 261 5.77 -18.56 -21.59
C PHE A 261 7.08 -18.24 -22.32
N GLU A 262 7.09 -17.28 -23.23
CA GLU A 262 8.32 -16.78 -23.86
C GLU A 262 9.24 -16.08 -22.84
N ASP A 263 8.67 -15.36 -21.88
CA ASP A 263 9.43 -14.62 -20.86
C ASP A 263 9.89 -15.53 -19.69
N VAL A 264 9.01 -16.40 -19.17
CA VAL A 264 9.32 -17.26 -18.00
C VAL A 264 9.97 -18.60 -18.40
N ALA A 265 9.66 -19.12 -19.59
CA ALA A 265 10.12 -20.42 -20.08
C ALA A 265 9.92 -21.58 -19.06
N PRO A 266 8.67 -21.88 -18.65
CA PRO A 266 8.41 -22.92 -17.66
C PRO A 266 8.88 -24.30 -18.14
N VAL A 267 9.44 -25.10 -17.24
CA VAL A 267 9.93 -26.46 -17.57
C VAL A 267 8.79 -27.47 -17.76
N ALA A 268 7.63 -27.17 -17.18
CA ALA A 268 6.42 -27.98 -17.28
C ALA A 268 5.18 -27.09 -17.16
N VAL A 269 4.06 -27.58 -17.68
CA VAL A 269 2.73 -26.97 -17.52
C VAL A 269 1.80 -28.02 -16.92
N ILE A 270 1.16 -27.67 -15.81
CA ILE A 270 0.15 -28.51 -15.16
C ILE A 270 -1.23 -28.08 -15.67
N THR A 271 -1.88 -28.98 -16.38
CA THR A 271 -3.28 -28.93 -16.83
C THR A 271 -4.08 -30.06 -16.19
N GLU A 272 -5.41 -30.05 -16.35
CA GLU A 272 -6.30 -31.09 -15.80
C GLU A 272 -5.89 -32.51 -16.22
N ASP A 273 -5.46 -32.69 -17.48
CA ASP A 273 -5.03 -33.99 -18.01
C ASP A 273 -3.68 -34.49 -17.47
N SER A 274 -2.91 -33.61 -16.84
CA SER A 274 -1.53 -33.89 -16.40
C SER A 274 -1.40 -34.12 -14.89
N VAL A 275 -2.50 -33.99 -14.14
CA VAL A 275 -2.48 -34.16 -12.69
C VAL A 275 -2.24 -35.63 -12.35
N ASP A 276 -1.03 -35.93 -11.89
CA ASP A 276 -0.66 -37.23 -11.37
C ASP A 276 -1.22 -37.39 -9.95
N HIS A 277 -2.05 -38.42 -9.74
CA HIS A 277 -2.65 -38.74 -8.44
C HIS A 277 -1.81 -39.71 -7.60
N GLY A 278 -0.54 -39.93 -7.97
CA GLY A 278 0.40 -40.69 -7.16
C GLY A 278 0.55 -40.14 -5.74
N LEU A 279 0.81 -41.03 -4.78
CA LEU A 279 1.13 -40.67 -3.40
C LEU A 279 2.64 -40.80 -3.16
N GLY A 280 3.22 -39.85 -2.44
CA GLY A 280 4.67 -39.83 -2.15
C GLY A 280 5.02 -39.44 -0.72
N ALA A 281 6.20 -39.86 -0.29
CA ALA A 281 6.84 -39.36 0.93
C ALA A 281 7.47 -37.97 0.69
N ASP A 282 7.67 -37.20 1.77
CA ASP A 282 8.26 -35.86 1.74
C ASP A 282 9.60 -35.86 0.98
N LEU A 283 9.87 -34.76 0.27
CA LEU A 283 11.08 -34.59 -0.52
C LEU A 283 12.16 -33.90 0.32
N THR A 284 13.38 -34.42 0.21
CA THR A 284 14.59 -33.82 0.77
C THR A 284 15.40 -33.14 -0.33
N ASP A 285 16.47 -32.42 0.04
CA ASP A 285 17.37 -31.83 -0.95
C ASP A 285 18.09 -32.87 -1.82
N ASP A 286 18.27 -34.10 -1.33
CA ASP A 286 18.84 -35.21 -2.10
C ASP A 286 17.87 -35.71 -3.19
N ASP A 287 16.57 -35.47 -3.03
CA ASP A 287 15.56 -35.77 -4.05
C ASP A 287 15.49 -34.68 -5.13
N ARG A 288 16.06 -33.48 -4.90
CA ARG A 288 15.98 -32.32 -5.80
C ARG A 288 17.20 -32.19 -6.69
N ILE A 289 17.09 -31.41 -7.76
CA ILE A 289 18.23 -31.10 -8.64
C ILE A 289 19.31 -30.22 -7.96
N SER A 290 18.93 -29.48 -6.92
CA SER A 290 19.81 -28.68 -6.05
C SER A 290 19.08 -28.34 -4.74
N PRO A 291 19.80 -27.95 -3.67
CA PRO A 291 19.18 -27.55 -2.41
C PRO A 291 18.22 -26.36 -2.57
N LEU A 292 17.05 -26.44 -1.94
CA LEU A 292 16.07 -25.35 -1.91
C LEU A 292 16.42 -24.38 -0.77
N ARG A 293 16.41 -23.09 -1.07
CA ARG A 293 16.78 -22.00 -0.16
C ARG A 293 15.67 -20.95 -0.09
N GLN A 294 15.63 -20.19 1.00
CA GLN A 294 14.63 -19.14 1.19
C GLN A 294 14.70 -18.01 0.13
N GLU A 295 15.86 -17.81 -0.50
CA GLU A 295 16.04 -16.83 -1.58
C GLU A 295 15.54 -17.32 -2.94
N ASN A 296 15.28 -18.62 -3.09
CA ASN A 296 14.74 -19.13 -4.35
C ASN A 296 13.31 -18.62 -4.56
N PRO A 297 12.92 -18.37 -5.83
CA PRO A 297 11.56 -17.99 -6.18
C PRO A 297 10.52 -18.99 -5.66
N ALA A 298 9.45 -18.49 -5.05
CA ALA A 298 8.25 -19.26 -4.70
C ALA A 298 7.18 -19.13 -5.79
N TYR A 299 7.00 -17.93 -6.34
CA TYR A 299 6.04 -17.70 -7.42
C TYR A 299 6.44 -16.56 -8.34
N VAL A 300 5.81 -16.53 -9.51
CA VAL A 300 5.83 -15.39 -10.42
C VAL A 300 4.40 -15.02 -10.78
N ILE A 301 3.96 -13.81 -10.44
CA ILE A 301 2.63 -13.30 -10.78
C ILE A 301 2.77 -12.13 -11.76
N TYR A 302 1.95 -12.14 -12.81
CA TYR A 302 1.98 -11.12 -13.84
C TYR A 302 1.04 -9.96 -13.53
N THR A 303 1.54 -8.73 -13.66
CA THR A 303 0.75 -7.51 -13.50
C THR A 303 0.66 -6.70 -14.79
N SER A 304 -0.33 -5.79 -14.87
CA SER A 304 -0.44 -4.84 -15.97
C SER A 304 0.73 -3.86 -15.94
N GLY A 305 1.72 -4.07 -16.81
CA GLY A 305 2.83 -3.13 -16.97
C GLY A 305 2.35 -1.78 -17.47
N THR A 306 2.93 -0.70 -16.95
CA THR A 306 2.66 0.69 -17.39
C THR A 306 3.01 0.93 -18.86
N THR A 307 3.88 0.09 -19.42
CA THR A 307 4.29 0.09 -20.84
C THR A 307 3.33 -0.70 -21.76
N GLY A 308 2.25 -1.28 -21.22
CA GLY A 308 1.30 -2.11 -21.96
C GLY A 308 1.73 -3.56 -22.15
N ARG A 309 3.00 -3.91 -21.87
CA ARG A 309 3.47 -5.30 -21.79
C ARG A 309 3.33 -5.81 -20.34
N PRO A 310 2.68 -6.96 -20.12
CA PRO A 310 2.66 -7.59 -18.79
C PRO A 310 4.08 -7.82 -18.25
N LYS A 311 4.25 -7.68 -16.93
CA LYS A 311 5.53 -7.88 -16.24
C LYS A 311 5.37 -8.96 -15.17
N GLY A 312 6.25 -9.97 -15.18
CA GLY A 312 6.31 -11.01 -14.16
C GLY A 312 7.00 -10.49 -12.91
N VAL A 313 6.30 -10.49 -11.78
CA VAL A 313 6.86 -10.17 -10.47
C VAL A 313 7.23 -11.47 -9.79
N MET A 314 8.52 -11.67 -9.56
CA MET A 314 9.09 -12.88 -8.96
C MET A 314 9.31 -12.66 -7.47
N ILE A 315 8.71 -13.51 -6.64
CA ILE A 315 8.75 -13.38 -5.19
C ILE A 315 9.40 -14.64 -4.58
N PRO A 316 10.45 -14.49 -3.76
CA PRO A 316 11.12 -15.60 -3.09
C PRO A 316 10.34 -16.11 -1.87
N HIS A 317 10.69 -17.31 -1.41
CA HIS A 317 10.06 -17.91 -0.21
C HIS A 317 10.15 -17.03 1.03
N ARG A 318 11.32 -16.43 1.29
CA ARG A 318 11.59 -15.61 2.48
C ARG A 318 10.61 -14.45 2.61
N ASP A 319 10.16 -13.86 1.50
CA ASP A 319 9.29 -12.68 1.53
C ASP A 319 7.86 -13.09 1.95
N VAL A 320 7.37 -14.23 1.46
CA VAL A 320 6.08 -14.80 1.91
C VAL A 320 6.15 -15.19 3.38
N VAL A 321 7.25 -15.81 3.81
CA VAL A 321 7.47 -16.16 5.22
C VAL A 321 7.50 -14.91 6.10
N SER A 322 8.13 -13.83 5.63
CA SER A 322 8.20 -12.54 6.33
C SER A 322 6.81 -11.95 6.55
N LEU A 323 5.96 -11.94 5.50
CA LEU A 323 4.57 -11.50 5.60
C LEU A 323 3.80 -12.32 6.65
N MET A 324 3.90 -13.66 6.58
CA MET A 324 3.19 -14.53 7.52
C MET A 324 3.63 -14.29 8.97
N ARG A 325 4.94 -14.18 9.22
CA ARG A 325 5.48 -13.90 10.56
C ARG A 325 5.14 -12.51 11.08
N GLY A 326 5.14 -11.50 10.21
CA GLY A 326 4.84 -10.12 10.60
C GLY A 326 3.40 -9.92 11.08
N THR A 327 2.50 -10.82 10.70
CA THR A 327 1.07 -10.76 11.02
C THR A 327 0.64 -11.75 12.11
N GLU A 328 1.51 -12.70 12.51
CA GLU A 328 1.20 -13.80 13.44
C GLU A 328 0.65 -13.30 14.78
N ASP A 329 1.31 -12.30 15.38
CA ASP A 329 0.95 -11.72 16.69
C ASP A 329 -0.44 -11.05 16.68
N GLN A 330 -0.85 -10.50 15.52
CA GLN A 330 -2.07 -9.71 15.41
C GLN A 330 -3.32 -10.57 15.21
N TYR A 331 -3.22 -11.58 14.33
CA TYR A 331 -4.38 -12.35 13.91
C TYR A 331 -4.63 -13.59 14.76
N GLY A 332 -3.56 -14.25 15.24
CA GLY A 332 -3.66 -15.51 15.97
C GLY A 332 -4.44 -16.56 15.18
N PHE A 333 -4.04 -16.81 13.93
CA PHE A 333 -4.62 -17.87 13.10
C PHE A 333 -4.36 -19.25 13.69
N GLY A 334 -5.29 -20.18 13.52
CA GLY A 334 -5.17 -21.52 14.07
C GLY A 334 -6.09 -22.57 13.45
N THR A 335 -6.18 -23.72 14.10
CA THR A 335 -6.94 -24.89 13.64
C THR A 335 -8.45 -24.68 13.60
N ASP A 336 -8.95 -23.68 14.31
CA ASP A 336 -10.38 -23.32 14.31
C ASP A 336 -10.75 -22.38 13.16
N ASP A 337 -9.77 -21.93 12.37
CA ASP A 337 -10.01 -21.01 11.26
C ASP A 337 -10.39 -21.72 9.96
N VAL A 338 -11.39 -21.14 9.31
CA VAL A 338 -11.83 -21.51 7.96
C VAL A 338 -11.67 -20.29 7.07
N TRP A 339 -10.81 -20.40 6.07
CA TRP A 339 -10.49 -19.34 5.13
C TRP A 339 -11.23 -19.55 3.82
N ALA A 340 -11.82 -18.49 3.27
CA ALA A 340 -12.30 -18.50 1.91
C ALA A 340 -11.19 -18.05 0.95
N MET A 341 -10.83 -18.89 -0.02
CA MET A 341 -9.99 -18.48 -1.15
C MET A 341 -10.88 -17.91 -2.26
N VAL A 342 -11.08 -16.59 -2.25
CA VAL A 342 -11.89 -15.89 -3.25
C VAL A 342 -11.03 -15.27 -4.33
N ALA A 343 -9.76 -14.97 -4.05
CA ALA A 343 -8.86 -14.39 -5.04
C ALA A 343 -8.50 -15.42 -6.12
N SER A 344 -8.30 -14.94 -7.35
CA SER A 344 -7.72 -15.79 -8.39
C SER A 344 -6.30 -16.18 -8.00
N LEU A 345 -5.86 -17.39 -8.34
CA LEU A 345 -4.46 -17.80 -8.13
C LEU A 345 -3.47 -16.88 -8.87
N ALA A 346 -3.93 -16.22 -9.94
CA ALA A 346 -3.15 -15.23 -10.68
C ALA A 346 -3.13 -13.83 -10.02
N PHE A 347 -3.72 -13.67 -8.84
CA PHE A 347 -3.64 -12.49 -8.00
C PHE A 347 -2.96 -12.86 -6.68
N ASP A 348 -2.04 -12.01 -6.23
CA ASP A 348 -1.16 -12.25 -5.08
C ASP A 348 -1.90 -12.34 -3.73
N VAL A 349 -3.10 -11.76 -3.60
CA VAL A 349 -3.98 -11.98 -2.43
C VAL A 349 -4.27 -13.47 -2.19
N SER A 350 -4.27 -14.30 -3.24
CA SER A 350 -4.40 -15.76 -3.07
C SER A 350 -3.26 -16.38 -2.27
N VAL A 351 -2.06 -15.80 -2.30
CA VAL A 351 -0.91 -16.24 -1.50
C VAL A 351 -1.23 -16.05 -0.02
N TRP A 352 -1.81 -14.90 0.33
CA TRP A 352 -2.27 -14.64 1.69
C TRP A 352 -3.37 -15.61 2.14
N GLU A 353 -4.36 -15.87 1.28
CA GLU A 353 -5.44 -16.82 1.56
C GLU A 353 -4.93 -18.25 1.78
N ILE A 354 -4.05 -18.74 0.89
CA ILE A 354 -3.54 -20.12 0.93
C ILE A 354 -2.68 -20.32 2.19
N TRP A 355 -1.68 -19.47 2.41
CA TRP A 355 -0.72 -19.68 3.49
C TRP A 355 -1.24 -19.24 4.86
N GLY A 356 -2.16 -18.27 4.91
CA GLY A 356 -2.89 -17.91 6.12
C GLY A 356 -3.73 -19.07 6.67
N ALA A 357 -4.23 -19.96 5.80
CA ALA A 357 -4.89 -21.19 6.22
C ALA A 357 -3.89 -22.31 6.53
N LEU A 358 -3.05 -22.66 5.55
CA LEU A 358 -2.31 -23.93 5.55
C LEU A 358 -1.09 -23.96 6.48
N LEU A 359 -0.50 -22.82 6.83
CA LEU A 359 0.65 -22.78 7.74
C LEU A 359 0.25 -22.86 9.22
N TYR A 360 -1.01 -22.54 9.53
CA TYR A 360 -1.52 -22.42 10.89
C TYR A 360 -2.52 -23.52 11.28
N GLY A 361 -2.76 -24.49 10.39
CA GLY A 361 -3.64 -25.64 10.65
C GLY A 361 -5.11 -25.41 10.35
N GLY A 362 -5.46 -24.25 9.78
CA GLY A 362 -6.82 -23.93 9.36
C GLY A 362 -7.25 -24.70 8.10
N ARG A 363 -8.51 -24.53 7.72
CA ARG A 363 -9.11 -25.12 6.52
C ARG A 363 -9.27 -24.08 5.41
N LEU A 364 -8.74 -24.36 4.23
CA LEU A 364 -8.89 -23.53 3.03
C LEU A 364 -10.10 -23.99 2.20
N VAL A 365 -11.11 -23.14 2.07
CA VAL A 365 -12.26 -23.37 1.19
C VAL A 365 -11.98 -22.70 -0.15
N VAL A 366 -11.69 -23.49 -1.18
CA VAL A 366 -11.52 -22.97 -2.54
C VAL A 366 -12.90 -22.64 -3.11
N VAL A 367 -13.21 -21.36 -3.22
CA VAL A 367 -14.53 -20.90 -3.67
C VAL A 367 -14.62 -21.04 -5.20
N PRO A 368 -15.60 -21.79 -5.75
CA PRO A 368 -15.77 -21.93 -7.19
C PRO A 368 -15.94 -20.57 -7.89
N ARG A 369 -15.48 -20.48 -9.15
CA ARG A 369 -15.45 -19.20 -9.89
C ARG A 369 -16.82 -18.56 -10.02
N ASP A 370 -17.86 -19.35 -10.31
CA ASP A 370 -19.21 -18.79 -10.48
C ASP A 370 -19.77 -18.24 -9.16
N VAL A 371 -19.49 -18.93 -8.05
CA VAL A 371 -19.86 -18.48 -6.70
C VAL A 371 -19.15 -17.17 -6.34
N THR A 372 -17.87 -17.01 -6.66
CA THR A 372 -17.16 -15.73 -6.40
C THR A 372 -17.77 -14.52 -7.10
N ARG A 373 -18.60 -14.72 -8.13
CA ARG A 373 -19.23 -13.66 -8.93
C ARG A 373 -20.69 -13.40 -8.55
N SER A 374 -21.26 -14.20 -7.65
CA SER A 374 -22.59 -13.99 -7.09
C SER A 374 -22.47 -13.67 -5.59
N PRO A 375 -22.78 -12.43 -5.16
CA PRO A 375 -22.80 -12.07 -3.75
C PRO A 375 -23.70 -12.99 -2.90
N GLU A 376 -24.86 -13.38 -3.42
CA GLU A 376 -25.81 -14.24 -2.73
C GLU A 376 -25.27 -15.66 -2.54
N GLU A 377 -24.77 -16.29 -3.61
CA GLU A 377 -24.18 -17.63 -3.52
C GLU A 377 -22.93 -17.63 -2.64
N LEU A 378 -22.13 -16.57 -2.71
CA LEU A 378 -20.96 -16.42 -1.85
C LEU A 378 -21.36 -16.34 -0.38
N VAL A 379 -22.29 -15.47 0.00
CA VAL A 379 -22.78 -15.37 1.39
C VAL A 379 -23.33 -16.70 1.89
N ASP A 380 -24.10 -17.42 1.07
CA ASP A 380 -24.64 -18.72 1.44
C ASP A 380 -23.52 -19.76 1.65
N LEU A 381 -22.47 -19.76 0.81
CA LEU A 381 -21.30 -20.61 0.98
C LEU A 381 -20.50 -20.25 2.25
N LEU A 382 -20.28 -18.96 2.52
CA LEU A 382 -19.56 -18.50 3.71
C LEU A 382 -20.26 -18.97 4.99
N ALA A 383 -21.60 -18.92 5.02
CA ALA A 383 -22.40 -19.40 6.14
C ALA A 383 -22.33 -20.93 6.26
N ALA A 384 -22.52 -21.65 5.16
CA ALA A 384 -22.52 -23.11 5.14
C ALA A 384 -21.17 -23.71 5.57
N GLU A 385 -20.07 -23.13 5.09
CA GLU A 385 -18.71 -23.56 5.42
C GLU A 385 -18.18 -22.94 6.72
N ARG A 386 -18.98 -22.10 7.39
CA ARG A 386 -18.62 -21.43 8.64
C ARG A 386 -17.29 -20.66 8.54
N VAL A 387 -17.13 -19.89 7.47
CA VAL A 387 -15.91 -19.12 7.20
C VAL A 387 -15.63 -18.11 8.31
N THR A 388 -14.40 -18.12 8.84
CA THR A 388 -13.94 -17.22 9.90
C THR A 388 -13.04 -16.11 9.37
N VAL A 389 -12.36 -16.32 8.23
CA VAL A 389 -11.49 -15.32 7.61
C VAL A 389 -11.86 -15.12 6.14
N LEU A 390 -12.15 -13.87 5.79
CA LEU A 390 -12.54 -13.46 4.45
C LEU A 390 -11.68 -12.30 3.96
N ASN A 391 -11.11 -12.43 2.77
CA ASN A 391 -10.43 -11.35 2.08
C ASN A 391 -11.35 -10.79 0.99
N GLN A 392 -11.43 -9.48 0.84
CA GLN A 392 -12.25 -8.84 -0.20
C GLN A 392 -11.65 -7.50 -0.63
N THR A 393 -11.90 -7.11 -1.88
CA THR A 393 -11.83 -5.69 -2.23
C THR A 393 -12.97 -4.93 -1.55
N PRO A 394 -12.77 -3.68 -1.10
CA PRO A 394 -13.83 -2.84 -0.56
C PRO A 394 -15.14 -2.90 -1.37
N SER A 395 -15.08 -2.70 -2.70
CA SER A 395 -16.26 -2.68 -3.55
C SER A 395 -17.05 -3.99 -3.53
N ALA A 396 -16.36 -5.13 -3.62
CA ALA A 396 -17.00 -6.44 -3.57
C ALA A 396 -17.63 -6.74 -2.21
N PHE A 397 -16.98 -6.35 -1.11
CA PHE A 397 -17.56 -6.48 0.23
C PHE A 397 -18.82 -5.63 0.41
N TYR A 398 -18.84 -4.41 -0.13
CA TYR A 398 -20.02 -3.56 -0.03
C TYR A 398 -21.24 -4.14 -0.75
N GLU A 399 -21.04 -4.84 -1.87
CA GLU A 399 -22.12 -5.59 -2.52
C GLU A 399 -22.52 -6.84 -1.72
N LEU A 400 -21.53 -7.54 -1.15
CA LEU A 400 -21.77 -8.71 -0.29
C LEU A 400 -22.67 -8.40 0.91
N ILE A 401 -22.43 -7.29 1.62
CA ILE A 401 -23.19 -6.96 2.84
C ILE A 401 -24.59 -6.41 2.57
N ARG A 402 -24.93 -6.10 1.30
CA ARG A 402 -26.26 -5.68 0.86
C ARG A 402 -27.22 -6.84 0.66
N THR A 403 -26.71 -8.07 0.53
CA THR A 403 -27.56 -9.26 0.44
C THR A 403 -28.33 -9.46 1.75
N GLU A 404 -29.33 -10.34 1.72
CA GLU A 404 -30.02 -10.73 2.96
C GLU A 404 -29.02 -11.27 4.00
N PRO A 405 -29.11 -10.82 5.27
CA PRO A 405 -28.19 -11.27 6.30
C PRO A 405 -28.22 -12.78 6.50
N ARG A 406 -27.03 -13.35 6.72
CA ARG A 406 -26.82 -14.71 7.23
C ARG A 406 -26.01 -14.63 8.52
N ASP A 407 -26.10 -15.68 9.34
CA ASP A 407 -25.22 -15.84 10.49
C ASP A 407 -23.83 -16.26 10.00
N LEU A 408 -22.88 -15.33 10.06
CA LEU A 408 -21.50 -15.52 9.60
C LEU A 408 -20.56 -15.54 10.81
N PRO A 409 -19.79 -16.62 11.04
CA PRO A 409 -18.85 -16.71 12.16
C PRO A 409 -17.52 -15.97 11.88
N LEU A 410 -17.56 -14.92 11.06
CA LEU A 410 -16.39 -14.14 10.67
C LEU A 410 -15.71 -13.56 11.90
N ARG A 411 -14.43 -13.91 12.06
CA ARG A 411 -13.49 -13.28 12.98
C ARG A 411 -12.78 -12.11 12.32
N TRP A 412 -12.43 -12.27 11.05
CA TRP A 412 -11.61 -11.33 10.30
C TRP A 412 -12.18 -11.08 8.90
N VAL A 413 -12.29 -9.80 8.55
CA VAL A 413 -12.50 -9.36 7.17
C VAL A 413 -11.35 -8.44 6.79
N VAL A 414 -10.55 -8.87 5.83
CA VAL A 414 -9.37 -8.15 5.36
C VAL A 414 -9.68 -7.48 4.02
N PHE A 415 -9.50 -6.17 3.97
CA PHE A 415 -9.64 -5.36 2.78
C PHE A 415 -8.29 -5.11 2.13
N ALA A 416 -8.22 -5.26 0.82
CA ALA A 416 -7.04 -4.91 0.03
C ALA A 416 -7.40 -4.60 -1.43
N GLY A 417 -6.45 -3.99 -2.15
CA GLY A 417 -6.54 -3.79 -3.60
C GLY A 417 -7.30 -2.54 -4.06
N GLU A 418 -8.07 -1.88 -3.19
CA GLU A 418 -8.75 -0.60 -3.49
C GLU A 418 -8.73 0.33 -2.28
N ALA A 419 -8.99 1.62 -2.51
CA ALA A 419 -9.18 2.57 -1.43
C ALA A 419 -10.48 2.25 -0.66
N LEU A 420 -10.34 2.03 0.65
CA LEU A 420 -11.46 1.81 1.56
C LEU A 420 -12.18 3.13 1.90
N SER A 421 -13.50 3.12 2.13
CA SER A 421 -14.24 4.28 2.63
C SER A 421 -14.58 4.13 4.12
N PHE A 422 -14.09 5.04 4.96
CA PHE A 422 -14.44 5.07 6.39
C PHE A 422 -15.92 5.30 6.64
N GLU A 423 -16.62 6.07 5.79
CA GLU A 423 -18.07 6.27 5.86
C GLU A 423 -18.82 4.93 5.76
N ARG A 424 -18.41 4.06 4.84
CA ARG A 424 -19.04 2.74 4.66
C ARG A 424 -18.68 1.75 5.78
N VAL A 425 -17.49 1.88 6.35
CA VAL A 425 -17.09 1.11 7.52
C VAL A 425 -17.91 1.51 8.75
N GLN A 426 -18.14 2.81 8.95
CA GLN A 426 -19.05 3.31 9.99
C GLN A 426 -20.47 2.75 9.81
N GLU A 427 -21.00 2.76 8.58
CA GLU A 427 -22.31 2.17 8.27
C GLU A 427 -22.36 0.67 8.63
N TRP A 428 -21.29 -0.08 8.37
CA TRP A 428 -21.20 -1.48 8.76
C TRP A 428 -21.29 -1.67 10.28
N TYR A 429 -20.50 -0.93 11.06
CA TYR A 429 -20.54 -1.00 12.53
C TYR A 429 -21.92 -0.60 13.09
N ALA A 430 -22.56 0.40 12.49
CA ALA A 430 -23.88 0.88 12.92
C ALA A 430 -25.00 -0.12 12.62
N THR A 431 -24.90 -0.86 11.51
CA THR A 431 -25.95 -1.80 11.05
C THR A 431 -25.78 -3.23 11.56
N ARG A 432 -24.59 -3.59 12.06
CA ARG A 432 -24.26 -4.93 12.56
C ARG A 432 -23.55 -4.91 13.92
N PRO A 433 -24.14 -4.28 14.96
CA PRO A 433 -23.50 -4.14 16.28
C PRO A 433 -23.24 -5.49 16.98
N GLU A 434 -23.93 -6.56 16.58
CA GLU A 434 -23.73 -7.93 17.06
C GLU A 434 -22.57 -8.66 16.39
N SER A 435 -22.05 -8.14 15.26
CA SER A 435 -20.94 -8.77 14.56
C SER A 435 -19.68 -8.75 15.41
N ARG A 436 -18.98 -9.88 15.42
CA ARG A 436 -17.67 -10.01 16.08
C ARG A 436 -16.50 -9.91 15.09
N ALA A 437 -16.79 -9.66 13.82
CA ALA A 437 -15.78 -9.56 12.79
C ALA A 437 -14.94 -8.29 13.02
N ARG A 438 -13.63 -8.46 13.05
CA ARG A 438 -12.67 -7.35 13.03
C ARG A 438 -12.38 -7.02 11.58
N LEU A 439 -12.59 -5.76 11.23
CA LEU A 439 -12.33 -5.24 9.91
C LEU A 439 -10.89 -4.72 9.86
N VAL A 440 -10.13 -5.10 8.84
CA VAL A 440 -8.74 -4.71 8.70
C VAL A 440 -8.49 -4.21 7.29
N ASN A 441 -7.93 -3.01 7.16
CA ASN A 441 -7.43 -2.49 5.89
C ASN A 441 -5.95 -2.84 5.75
N MET A 442 -5.60 -3.63 4.74
CA MET A 442 -4.23 -3.94 4.40
C MET A 442 -3.90 -3.37 3.01
N TYR A 443 -2.66 -2.94 2.84
CA TYR A 443 -2.19 -2.42 1.57
C TYR A 443 -0.82 -2.97 1.25
N GLY A 444 -0.60 -3.23 -0.03
CA GLY A 444 0.67 -3.61 -0.62
C GLY A 444 0.49 -3.69 -2.13
N ILE A 445 1.60 -3.79 -2.84
CA ILE A 445 1.62 -4.08 -4.28
C ILE A 445 2.28 -5.45 -4.50
N THR A 446 2.10 -6.02 -5.68
CA THR A 446 2.67 -7.34 -6.00
C THR A 446 4.18 -7.37 -5.83
N GLU A 447 4.87 -6.28 -6.18
CA GLU A 447 6.32 -6.12 -6.03
C GLU A 447 6.81 -6.13 -4.57
N THR A 448 5.91 -5.97 -3.60
CA THR A 448 6.24 -5.93 -2.16
C THR A 448 5.63 -7.11 -1.39
N THR A 449 5.24 -8.18 -2.09
CA THR A 449 4.65 -9.40 -1.50
C THR A 449 3.33 -9.15 -0.79
N VAL A 450 2.26 -8.97 -1.58
CA VAL A 450 0.85 -8.92 -1.15
C VAL A 450 0.48 -7.72 -0.27
N HIS A 451 1.00 -7.65 0.95
CA HIS A 451 0.70 -6.62 1.94
C HIS A 451 1.97 -6.13 2.64
N THR A 452 2.06 -4.82 2.84
CA THR A 452 3.16 -4.12 3.53
C THR A 452 2.68 -3.31 4.72
N THR A 453 1.42 -2.86 4.72
CA THR A 453 0.84 -2.09 5.81
C THR A 453 -0.43 -2.75 6.32
N ILE A 454 -0.75 -2.47 7.59
CA ILE A 454 -1.92 -3.01 8.25
C ILE A 454 -2.57 -1.96 9.15
N LEU A 455 -3.88 -1.82 9.01
CA LEU A 455 -4.70 -0.97 9.86
C LEU A 455 -5.93 -1.74 10.30
N GLU A 456 -5.98 -2.11 11.57
CA GLU A 456 -7.26 -2.52 12.14
C GLU A 456 -8.18 -1.32 12.24
N LEU A 457 -9.40 -1.52 11.78
CA LEU A 457 -10.43 -0.51 11.81
C LEU A 457 -11.22 -0.71 13.11
N ASP A 458 -11.42 0.38 13.83
CA ASP A 458 -12.31 0.41 14.98
C ASP A 458 -13.28 1.60 14.86
N PRO A 459 -14.44 1.55 15.55
CA PRO A 459 -15.45 2.60 15.45
C PRO A 459 -14.95 4.00 15.82
N VAL A 460 -13.99 4.12 16.74
CA VAL A 460 -13.44 5.41 17.19
C VAL A 460 -12.54 5.97 16.10
N LEU A 461 -11.57 5.18 15.62
CA LEU A 461 -10.66 5.55 14.55
C LEU A 461 -11.41 6.05 13.32
N VAL A 462 -12.39 5.28 12.84
CA VAL A 462 -13.10 5.65 11.61
C VAL A 462 -14.00 6.87 11.79
N ALA A 463 -14.48 7.15 13.01
CA ALA A 463 -15.34 8.30 13.31
C ALA A 463 -14.57 9.60 13.57
N GLU A 464 -13.42 9.51 14.22
CA GLU A 464 -12.63 10.68 14.64
C GLU A 464 -11.57 11.10 13.60
N SER A 465 -11.21 10.21 12.68
CA SER A 465 -10.26 10.51 11.62
C SER A 465 -10.78 11.57 10.65
N SER A 466 -9.98 12.61 10.40
CA SER A 466 -10.22 13.57 9.31
C SER A 466 -9.95 12.99 7.92
N ALA A 467 -9.16 11.91 7.83
CA ALA A 467 -8.93 11.18 6.59
C ALA A 467 -10.12 10.30 6.23
N ARG A 468 -10.37 10.16 4.92
CA ARG A 468 -11.46 9.32 4.36
C ARG A 468 -11.07 7.84 4.23
N SER A 469 -9.77 7.56 4.30
CA SER A 469 -9.15 6.24 4.18
C SER A 469 -7.71 6.32 4.70
N LEU A 470 -7.22 5.25 5.32
CA LEU A 470 -5.83 5.12 5.75
C LEU A 470 -5.36 3.68 5.52
N ILE A 471 -4.09 3.51 5.14
CA ILE A 471 -3.47 2.19 4.90
C ILE A 471 -2.76 1.62 6.13
N GLY A 472 -2.56 2.44 7.17
CA GLY A 472 -1.90 2.05 8.41
C GLY A 472 -0.36 2.08 8.37
N PRO A 473 0.29 1.78 9.52
CA PRO A 473 1.73 1.60 9.61
C PRO A 473 2.21 0.34 8.88
N ALA A 474 3.53 0.19 8.75
CA ALA A 474 4.13 -1.04 8.23
C ALA A 474 3.75 -2.25 9.09
N ILE A 475 3.57 -3.40 8.44
CA ILE A 475 3.44 -4.68 9.14
C ILE A 475 4.72 -4.93 9.94
N PRO A 476 4.63 -5.32 11.23
CA PRO A 476 5.80 -5.60 12.04
C PRO A 476 6.79 -6.55 11.36
N GLY A 477 8.06 -6.16 11.32
CA GLY A 477 9.10 -6.96 10.68
C GLY A 477 9.29 -6.72 9.19
N LEU A 478 8.40 -5.94 8.55
CA LEU A 478 8.60 -5.36 7.23
C LEU A 478 9.04 -3.90 7.37
N ALA A 479 9.90 -3.41 6.49
CA ALA A 479 10.27 -2.00 6.40
C ALA A 479 9.71 -1.39 5.11
N LEU A 480 9.14 -0.19 5.21
CA LEU A 480 8.60 0.59 4.07
C LEU A 480 9.68 1.38 3.33
#